data_AF-A0A513X0J9-F1
#
_entry.id   AF-A0A513X0J9-F1
#
_cell.length_a   1.000
_cell.length_b   1.000
_cell.length_c   1.000
_cell.angle_alpha   90.00
_cell.angle_beta   90.00
_cell.angle_gamma   90.00
#
_symmetry.space_group_name_H-M   'P 1'
#
loop_
_entity.id
_entity.type
_entity.pdbx_description
1 polymer ?
#
loop_
_entity_poly.entity_id
_entity_poly.type
_entity_poly.pdbx_seq_one_letter_code
_entity_poly.pdbx_strand_id
1 'polypeptide(L)'
;MSIWGQFGLQEGSTVMGVEIQGLYDHGMFITILVFSAVGTFLYSVLVGKSIGRTYLDGQVLEVVWTILPFFILLALGLPSIKLLYLMDEVNLPEVTVKVIGHQWYWTYEYSDMRGSSYSFDSYMIHDNFLLKGYRILEVDNRCVMPTMLMMRVLITSGDVIHSWAIPSAGIKVDAVPGRINQSSLCFSRSGVFYGQCSELCGVNHSFMPICAEAVGVSVYAGWIISNHDVVLGSMSGGASSWSWWGVLVAILKGIGKAIYWVTSSYAMYLYYLFYYSFYVPSKFVVVSSWSFAKWLFSSSVSLWEWCLWFYDFPVEASLYAVGWFVNGVVNIVVFIITSPVKAICWFTKCVYTGVFNLGSFCYGVFEAMVNSMSSFTSDEFHESVMREVNWNTKKLIWILMNRYKG
;
A
#
# COMPACT_ATOMS: atom_id res chain seq x y z
N MET A 1 -9.44 7.75 -25.14
CA MET A 1 -10.72 8.51 -25.19
C MET A 1 -11.87 7.53 -25.11
N SER A 2 -13.08 8.02 -24.83
CA SER A 2 -14.28 7.18 -24.86
C SER A 2 -14.64 6.76 -26.28
N ILE A 3 -15.27 5.60 -26.41
CA ILE A 3 -15.80 5.08 -27.68
C ILE A 3 -17.33 5.08 -27.66
N TRP A 4 -17.94 5.13 -28.84
CA TRP A 4 -19.39 5.05 -28.97
C TRP A 4 -19.92 3.71 -28.43
N GLY A 5 -20.95 3.77 -27.57
CA GLY A 5 -21.55 2.57 -26.96
C GLY A 5 -20.71 1.95 -25.84
N GLN A 6 -19.76 2.68 -25.25
CA GLN A 6 -18.96 2.20 -24.12
C GLN A 6 -19.79 2.11 -22.83
N PHE A 7 -19.76 0.95 -22.16
CA PHE A 7 -20.46 0.69 -20.90
C PHE A 7 -19.57 0.69 -19.65
N GLY A 8 -18.24 0.87 -19.79
CA GLY A 8 -17.27 0.83 -18.68
C GLY A 8 -16.23 1.95 -18.74
N LEU A 9 -15.18 1.84 -17.93
CA LEU A 9 -14.06 2.78 -17.91
C LEU A 9 -13.30 2.79 -19.24
N GLN A 10 -12.60 3.89 -19.53
CA GLN A 10 -11.59 3.92 -20.59
C GLN A 10 -10.41 3.02 -20.18
N GLU A 11 -9.72 2.44 -21.17
CA GLU A 11 -8.53 1.63 -20.90
C GLU A 11 -7.48 2.42 -20.13
N GLY A 12 -6.96 1.81 -19.05
CA GLY A 12 -5.84 2.34 -18.28
C GLY A 12 -4.60 2.56 -19.14
N SER A 13 -4.12 3.80 -19.16
CA SER A 13 -2.94 4.26 -19.93
C SER A 13 -1.73 4.55 -19.06
N THR A 14 -1.89 4.48 -17.75
CA THR A 14 -0.85 4.67 -16.75
C THR A 14 -0.78 3.44 -15.85
N VAL A 15 0.34 3.27 -15.15
CA VAL A 15 0.51 2.18 -14.17
C VAL A 15 -0.63 2.23 -13.13
N MET A 16 -0.94 3.41 -12.59
CA MET A 16 -2.03 3.60 -11.64
C MET A 16 -3.42 3.40 -12.26
N GLY A 17 -3.61 3.81 -13.51
CA GLY A 17 -4.88 3.65 -14.22
C GLY A 17 -5.30 2.19 -14.37
N VAL A 18 -4.33 1.28 -14.56
CA VAL A 18 -4.58 -0.17 -14.59
C VAL A 18 -5.04 -0.69 -13.23
N GLU A 19 -4.42 -0.26 -12.13
CA GLU A 19 -4.85 -0.67 -10.78
C GLU A 19 -6.22 -0.14 -10.40
N ILE A 20 -6.54 1.10 -10.81
CA ILE A 20 -7.89 1.66 -10.62
C ILE A 20 -8.93 0.81 -11.35
N GLN A 21 -8.60 0.33 -12.56
CA GLN A 21 -9.49 -0.56 -13.31
C GLN A 21 -9.65 -1.92 -12.60
N GLY A 22 -8.58 -2.49 -12.04
CA GLY A 22 -8.66 -3.71 -11.22
C GLY A 22 -9.53 -3.55 -9.98
N LEU A 23 -9.41 -2.42 -9.27
CA LEU A 23 -10.27 -2.12 -8.12
C LEU A 23 -11.74 -1.94 -8.54
N TYR A 24 -11.98 -1.30 -9.69
CA TYR A 24 -13.32 -1.15 -10.26
C TYR A 24 -13.95 -2.52 -10.55
N ASP A 25 -13.23 -3.42 -11.21
CA ASP A 25 -13.74 -4.75 -11.55
C ASP A 25 -14.05 -5.58 -10.29
N HIS A 26 -13.18 -5.53 -9.27
CA HIS A 26 -13.42 -6.15 -7.96
C HIS A 26 -14.68 -5.61 -7.27
N GLY A 27 -14.82 -4.28 -7.26
CA GLY A 27 -16.00 -3.61 -6.72
C GLY A 27 -17.28 -4.00 -7.46
N MET A 28 -17.23 -4.05 -8.79
CA MET A 28 -18.36 -4.45 -9.63
C MET A 28 -18.74 -5.92 -9.41
N PHE A 29 -17.78 -6.83 -9.27
CA PHE A 29 -18.02 -8.24 -8.97
C PHE A 29 -18.81 -8.39 -7.65
N ILE A 30 -18.34 -7.77 -6.57
CA ILE A 30 -19.02 -7.81 -5.27
C ILE A 30 -20.41 -7.17 -5.36
N THR A 31 -20.52 -6.04 -6.07
CA THR A 31 -21.79 -5.33 -6.26
C THR A 31 -22.82 -6.22 -6.97
N ILE A 32 -22.45 -6.84 -8.10
CA ILE A 32 -23.33 -7.77 -8.83
C ILE A 32 -23.71 -8.96 -7.96
N LEU A 33 -22.78 -9.51 -7.17
CA LEU A 33 -23.07 -10.60 -6.25
C LEU A 33 -24.14 -10.20 -5.22
N VAL A 34 -24.00 -9.03 -4.58
CA VAL A 34 -24.98 -8.53 -3.60
C VAL A 34 -26.32 -8.24 -4.26
N PHE A 35 -26.34 -7.55 -5.41
CA PHE A 35 -27.59 -7.23 -6.11
C PHE A 35 -28.31 -8.49 -6.60
N SER A 36 -27.59 -9.52 -7.05
CA SER A 36 -28.19 -10.79 -7.45
C SER A 36 -28.78 -11.55 -6.25
N ALA A 37 -28.08 -11.58 -5.11
CA ALA A 37 -28.58 -12.20 -3.88
C ALA A 37 -29.85 -11.49 -3.36
N VAL A 38 -29.84 -10.16 -3.30
CA VAL A 38 -31.02 -9.37 -2.91
C VAL A 38 -32.15 -9.54 -3.93
N GLY A 39 -31.84 -9.53 -5.23
CA GLY A 39 -32.80 -9.69 -6.31
C GLY A 39 -33.50 -11.05 -6.27
N THR A 40 -32.76 -12.14 -6.03
CA THR A 40 -33.34 -13.49 -5.86
C THR A 40 -34.19 -13.60 -4.61
N PHE A 41 -33.77 -13.00 -3.49
CA PHE A 41 -34.58 -12.93 -2.28
C PHE A 41 -35.91 -12.19 -2.52
N LEU A 42 -35.85 -10.99 -3.11
CA LEU A 42 -37.05 -10.22 -3.46
C LEU A 42 -37.96 -10.98 -4.43
N TYR A 43 -37.39 -11.61 -5.46
CA TYR A 43 -38.15 -12.43 -6.39
C TYR A 43 -38.88 -13.59 -5.69
N SER A 44 -38.21 -14.27 -4.75
CA SER A 44 -38.82 -15.37 -3.99
C SER A 44 -40.00 -14.90 -3.13
N VAL A 45 -39.92 -13.70 -2.55
CA VAL A 45 -41.00 -13.10 -1.76
C VAL A 45 -42.18 -12.73 -2.66
N LEU A 46 -41.93 -12.20 -3.86
CA LEU A 46 -42.97 -11.79 -4.82
C LEU A 46 -43.73 -13.00 -5.42
N VAL A 47 -43.04 -14.11 -5.68
CA VAL A 47 -43.65 -15.33 -6.24
C VAL A 47 -44.24 -16.23 -5.13
N GLY A 48 -43.80 -16.04 -3.88
CA GLY A 48 -44.24 -16.80 -2.73
C GLY A 48 -45.76 -16.70 -2.52
N LYS A 49 -46.43 -17.86 -2.47
CA LYS A 49 -47.88 -17.94 -2.17
C LYS A 49 -48.18 -17.97 -0.66
N SER A 50 -47.14 -18.12 0.16
CA SER A 50 -47.26 -18.27 1.62
C SER A 50 -47.48 -16.91 2.29
N ILE A 51 -48.50 -16.81 3.14
CA ILE A 51 -48.82 -15.58 3.89
C ILE A 51 -48.32 -15.73 5.33
N GLY A 52 -47.43 -14.84 5.76
CA GLY A 52 -47.04 -14.71 7.16
C GLY A 52 -48.12 -13.97 7.95
N ARG A 53 -48.71 -14.62 8.95
CA ARG A 53 -49.73 -14.03 9.84
C ARG A 53 -49.17 -13.51 11.17
N THR A 54 -47.98 -13.97 11.55
CA THR A 54 -47.32 -13.66 12.82
C THR A 54 -45.87 -13.28 12.56
N TYR A 55 -45.39 -12.21 13.19
CA TYR A 55 -43.97 -11.90 13.22
C TYR A 55 -43.27 -12.89 14.15
N LEU A 56 -42.25 -13.56 13.63
CA LEU A 56 -41.35 -14.38 14.42
C LEU A 56 -40.10 -13.56 14.68
N ASP A 57 -39.67 -13.53 15.94
CA ASP A 57 -38.36 -12.99 16.28
C ASP A 57 -37.27 -13.92 15.74
N GLY A 58 -36.24 -13.32 15.16
CA GLY A 58 -35.20 -13.96 14.37
C GLY A 58 -33.82 -13.47 14.74
N GLN A 59 -33.49 -13.34 16.03
CA GLN A 59 -32.19 -12.83 16.51
C GLN A 59 -30.98 -13.44 15.77
N VAL A 60 -31.01 -14.74 15.46
CA VAL A 60 -29.94 -15.41 14.71
C VAL A 60 -29.78 -14.84 13.29
N LEU A 61 -30.89 -14.56 12.60
CA LEU A 61 -30.90 -13.95 11.28
C LEU A 61 -30.35 -12.51 11.34
N GLU A 62 -30.69 -11.77 12.40
CA GLU A 62 -30.17 -10.42 12.61
C GLU A 62 -28.65 -10.40 12.77
N VAL A 63 -28.12 -11.34 13.55
CA VAL A 63 -26.67 -11.51 13.71
C VAL A 63 -26.02 -11.84 12.36
N VAL A 64 -26.60 -12.75 11.57
CA VAL A 64 -26.05 -13.16 10.27
C VAL A 64 -26.00 -11.99 9.27
N TRP A 65 -27.10 -11.25 9.09
CA TRP A 65 -27.11 -10.14 8.14
C TRP A 65 -26.36 -8.90 8.63
N THR A 66 -25.89 -8.88 9.88
CA THR A 66 -25.05 -7.80 10.41
C THR A 66 -23.57 -8.14 10.19
N ILE A 67 -23.18 -9.38 10.48
CA ILE A 67 -21.80 -9.85 10.33
C ILE A 67 -21.42 -9.99 8.85
N LEU A 68 -22.34 -10.46 7.99
CA LEU A 68 -22.03 -10.71 6.57
C LEU A 68 -21.67 -9.42 5.80
N PRO A 69 -22.45 -8.32 5.84
CA PRO A 69 -22.07 -7.05 5.21
C PRO A 69 -20.80 -6.45 5.77
N PHE A 70 -20.51 -6.63 7.06
CA PHE A 70 -19.25 -6.18 7.65
C PHE A 70 -18.04 -6.79 6.93
N PHE A 71 -18.04 -8.11 6.70
CA PHE A 71 -16.95 -8.77 5.97
C PHE A 71 -16.91 -8.38 4.48
N ILE A 72 -18.06 -8.16 3.84
CA ILE A 72 -18.12 -7.66 2.47
C ILE A 72 -17.48 -6.27 2.35
N LEU A 73 -17.78 -5.35 3.29
CA LEU A 73 -17.16 -4.02 3.32
C LEU A 73 -15.66 -4.10 3.59
N LEU A 74 -15.21 -5.02 4.44
CA LEU A 74 -13.79 -5.25 4.69
C LEU A 74 -13.07 -5.74 3.42
N ALA A 75 -13.72 -6.62 2.64
CA ALA A 75 -13.20 -7.09 1.36
C ALA A 75 -13.11 -6.00 0.27
N LEU A 76 -13.97 -4.99 0.32
CA LEU A 76 -13.91 -3.81 -0.56
C LEU A 76 -12.90 -2.76 -0.07
N GLY A 77 -12.85 -2.53 1.25
CA GLY A 77 -12.08 -1.45 1.85
C GLY A 77 -10.58 -1.68 1.81
N LEU A 78 -10.12 -2.91 2.03
CA LEU A 78 -8.68 -3.21 2.10
C LEU A 78 -7.91 -2.98 0.77
N PRO A 79 -8.38 -3.46 -0.41
CA PRO A 79 -7.71 -3.13 -1.67
C PRO A 79 -7.79 -1.63 -1.99
N SER A 80 -8.89 -0.97 -1.64
CA SER A 80 -9.07 0.48 -1.82
C SER A 80 -8.04 1.28 -1.02
N ILE A 81 -7.84 0.94 0.26
CA ILE A 81 -6.84 1.59 1.11
C ILE A 81 -5.42 1.33 0.58
N LYS A 82 -5.10 0.10 0.17
CA LYS A 82 -3.80 -0.21 -0.45
C LYS A 82 -3.53 0.69 -1.66
N LEU A 83 -4.50 0.80 -2.57
CA LEU A 83 -4.36 1.62 -3.76
C LEU A 83 -4.22 3.11 -3.42
N LEU A 84 -4.98 3.60 -2.43
CA LEU A 84 -4.89 4.97 -1.95
C LEU A 84 -3.46 5.34 -1.50
N TYR A 85 -2.81 4.46 -0.72
CA TYR A 85 -1.43 4.69 -0.30
C TYR A 85 -0.45 4.64 -1.48
N LEU A 86 -0.63 3.71 -2.42
CA LEU A 86 0.21 3.63 -3.63
C LEU A 86 0.09 4.89 -4.51
N MET A 87 -1.10 5.51 -4.56
CA MET A 87 -1.32 6.76 -5.31
C MET A 87 -0.66 7.98 -4.65
N ASP A 88 -0.55 8.00 -3.33
CA ASP A 88 0.02 9.13 -2.58
C ASP A 88 1.57 9.09 -2.53
N GLU A 89 2.17 7.92 -2.72
CA GLU A 89 3.62 7.76 -2.79
C GLU A 89 4.21 8.42 -4.06
N VAL A 90 4.66 9.67 -3.92
CA VAL A 90 5.44 10.34 -4.98
C VAL A 90 6.93 10.03 -4.83
N ASN A 91 7.35 8.92 -5.42
CA ASN A 91 8.76 8.55 -5.50
C ASN A 91 9.48 9.40 -6.57
N LEU A 92 10.59 10.04 -6.17
CA LEU A 92 11.59 10.77 -6.97
C LEU A 92 11.23 10.99 -8.46
N PRO A 93 10.42 12.02 -8.78
CA PRO A 93 10.00 12.27 -10.16
C PRO A 93 11.16 12.80 -10.99
N GLU A 94 11.28 12.31 -12.23
CA GLU A 94 12.33 12.73 -13.16
C GLU A 94 11.94 13.95 -14.00
N VAL A 95 10.64 14.18 -14.15
CA VAL A 95 10.07 15.29 -14.91
C VAL A 95 8.92 15.90 -14.13
N THR A 96 8.86 17.23 -14.07
CA THR A 96 7.78 18.02 -13.48
C THR A 96 7.10 18.86 -14.55
N VAL A 97 5.78 18.72 -14.65
CA VAL A 97 4.93 19.57 -15.50
C VAL A 97 3.99 20.35 -14.62
N LYS A 98 4.00 21.68 -14.73
CA LYS A 98 3.01 22.52 -14.06
C LYS A 98 1.84 22.77 -15.01
N VAL A 99 0.64 22.62 -14.49
CA VAL A 99 -0.63 22.79 -15.17
C VAL A 99 -1.39 23.91 -14.48
N ILE A 100 -1.71 24.96 -15.22
CA ILE A 100 -2.42 26.12 -14.70
C ILE A 100 -3.76 26.23 -15.44
N GLY A 101 -4.86 26.15 -14.70
CA GLY A 101 -6.20 26.37 -15.24
C GLY A 101 -6.53 27.85 -15.37
N HIS A 102 -7.15 28.23 -16.49
CA HIS A 102 -7.66 29.57 -16.78
C HIS A 102 -9.05 29.48 -17.41
N GLN A 103 -9.82 30.57 -17.38
CA GLN A 103 -11.08 30.74 -18.12
C GLN A 103 -10.79 31.09 -19.59
N TRP A 104 -10.95 30.19 -20.57
CA TRP A 104 -11.27 28.76 -20.51
C TRP A 104 -10.26 27.99 -21.35
N TYR A 105 -9.07 27.78 -20.79
CA TYR A 105 -7.94 27.10 -21.41
C TYR A 105 -6.96 26.60 -20.33
N TRP A 106 -5.95 25.84 -20.77
CA TRP A 106 -4.90 25.35 -19.89
C TRP A 106 -3.55 25.91 -20.31
N THR A 107 -2.74 26.33 -19.35
CA THR A 107 -1.32 26.66 -19.58
C THR A 107 -0.46 25.54 -19.02
N TYR A 108 0.51 25.09 -19.81
CA TYR A 108 1.49 24.10 -19.38
C TYR A 108 2.86 24.76 -19.26
N GLU A 109 3.55 24.56 -18.14
CA GLU A 109 4.88 25.09 -17.88
C GLU A 109 5.86 23.96 -17.53
N TYR A 110 7.00 23.96 -18.23
CA TYR A 110 8.12 23.04 -18.06
C TYR A 110 9.33 23.86 -17.57
N SER A 111 9.71 23.67 -16.31
CA SER A 111 10.75 24.46 -15.64
C SER A 111 11.91 23.62 -15.08
N ASP A 112 11.98 22.33 -15.41
CA ASP A 112 13.02 21.43 -14.91
C ASP A 112 14.43 21.74 -15.47
N MET A 113 14.52 22.37 -16.64
CA MET A 113 15.81 22.67 -17.26
C MET A 113 16.38 23.98 -16.73
N ARG A 114 17.69 23.95 -16.42
CA ARG A 114 18.37 25.08 -15.75
C ARG A 114 18.31 26.34 -16.61
N GLY A 115 17.81 27.42 -16.02
CA GLY A 115 17.92 28.79 -16.55
C GLY A 115 16.85 29.20 -17.57
N SER A 116 15.84 28.36 -17.84
CA SER A 116 14.71 28.74 -18.69
C SER A 116 13.44 28.00 -18.28
N SER A 117 12.29 28.65 -18.41
CA SER A 117 10.96 28.05 -18.28
C SER A 117 10.28 28.12 -19.63
N TYR A 118 9.91 26.96 -20.20
CA TYR A 118 9.10 26.91 -21.40
C TYR A 118 7.63 26.78 -21.01
N SER A 119 6.78 27.67 -21.49
CA SER A 119 5.34 27.62 -21.23
C SER A 119 4.54 27.95 -22.49
N PHE A 120 3.37 27.34 -22.62
CA PHE A 120 2.43 27.62 -23.70
C PHE A 120 0.99 27.40 -23.26
N ASP A 121 0.08 28.05 -23.97
CA ASP A 121 -1.37 27.91 -23.76
C ASP A 121 -1.94 26.87 -24.71
N SER A 122 -2.95 26.15 -24.22
CA SER A 122 -3.66 25.07 -24.90
C SER A 122 -5.15 25.42 -24.97
N TYR A 123 -5.59 25.88 -26.13
CA TYR A 123 -6.98 26.22 -26.45
C TYR A 123 -7.65 25.12 -27.26
N MET A 124 -8.97 24.98 -27.10
CA MET A 124 -9.79 24.12 -27.95
C MET A 124 -9.79 24.62 -29.39
N ILE A 125 -9.59 23.73 -30.35
CA ILE A 125 -9.79 24.05 -31.77
C ILE A 125 -11.29 24.10 -32.05
N HIS A 126 -11.80 25.25 -32.52
CA HIS A 126 -13.20 25.38 -32.93
C HIS A 126 -13.52 24.54 -34.16
N ASP A 127 -14.75 24.02 -34.22
CA ASP A 127 -15.24 23.11 -35.27
C ASP A 127 -14.96 23.60 -36.70
N ASN A 128 -15.02 24.90 -36.96
CA ASN A 128 -14.75 25.49 -38.28
C ASN A 128 -13.28 25.34 -38.74
N PHE A 129 -12.34 25.22 -37.81
CA PHE A 129 -10.91 25.07 -38.07
C PHE A 129 -10.43 23.61 -37.89
N LEU A 130 -11.32 22.70 -37.49
CA LEU A 130 -10.99 21.30 -37.26
C LEU A 130 -10.82 20.56 -38.60
N LEU A 131 -9.57 20.43 -39.06
CA LEU A 131 -9.26 19.67 -40.27
C LEU A 131 -9.44 18.16 -40.07
N LYS A 132 -8.95 17.64 -38.95
CA LYS A 132 -8.99 16.23 -38.53
C LYS A 132 -8.99 16.18 -37.01
N GLY A 133 -9.64 15.17 -36.44
CA GLY A 133 -9.66 14.91 -35.00
C GLY A 133 -11.07 14.91 -34.43
N TYR A 134 -11.16 15.11 -33.13
CA TYR A 134 -12.40 14.97 -32.37
C TYR A 134 -12.96 16.31 -31.91
N ARG A 135 -14.24 16.52 -32.21
CA ARG A 135 -15.01 17.71 -31.81
C ARG A 135 -14.93 17.92 -30.29
N ILE A 136 -14.67 19.14 -29.85
CA ILE A 136 -14.55 19.55 -28.42
C ILE A 136 -13.35 18.95 -27.66
N LEU A 137 -12.57 18.03 -28.25
CA LEU A 137 -11.44 17.39 -27.57
C LEU A 137 -10.08 17.82 -28.10
N GLU A 138 -9.98 18.22 -29.37
CA GLU A 138 -8.71 18.70 -29.93
C GLU A 138 -8.32 20.08 -29.42
N VAL A 139 -7.01 20.24 -29.24
CA VAL A 139 -6.36 21.49 -28.83
C VAL A 139 -5.31 21.89 -29.84
N ASP A 140 -4.97 23.18 -29.86
CA ASP A 140 -3.89 23.73 -30.66
C ASP A 140 -2.51 23.20 -30.23
N ASN A 141 -2.21 23.21 -28.94
CA ASN A 141 -0.95 22.78 -28.36
C ASN A 141 -1.19 21.67 -27.32
N ARG A 142 -0.71 20.47 -27.61
CA ARG A 142 -0.85 19.32 -26.72
C ARG A 142 0.19 19.35 -25.60
N CYS A 143 -0.18 18.81 -24.45
CA CYS A 143 0.74 18.60 -23.34
C CYS A 143 1.64 17.39 -23.62
N VAL A 144 2.86 17.62 -24.08
CA VAL A 144 3.79 16.55 -24.45
C VAL A 144 4.49 16.00 -23.21
N MET A 145 4.38 14.69 -23.00
CA MET A 145 4.92 13.97 -21.84
C MET A 145 5.72 12.74 -22.27
N PRO A 146 6.76 12.31 -21.52
CA PRO A 146 7.44 11.06 -21.82
C PRO A 146 6.64 9.83 -21.38
N THR A 147 6.80 8.73 -22.12
CA THR A 147 6.35 7.39 -21.69
C THR A 147 7.38 6.72 -20.79
N MET A 148 6.89 5.84 -19.91
CA MET A 148 7.70 5.00 -19.01
C MET A 148 8.74 5.83 -18.24
N LEU A 149 8.31 6.97 -17.70
CA LEU A 149 9.06 7.81 -16.76
C LEU A 149 8.12 8.29 -15.66
N MET A 150 8.64 8.42 -14.43
CA MET A 150 7.88 8.93 -13.31
C MET A 150 7.84 10.45 -13.38
N MET A 151 6.65 10.98 -13.62
CA MET A 151 6.39 12.40 -13.74
C MET A 151 5.66 12.91 -12.50
N ARG A 152 5.94 14.15 -12.14
CA ARG A 152 5.16 14.95 -11.19
C ARG A 152 4.35 15.96 -11.96
N VAL A 153 3.04 16.00 -11.72
CA VAL A 153 2.18 17.07 -12.21
C VAL A 153 1.83 17.99 -11.05
N LEU A 154 2.05 19.29 -11.24
CA LEU A 154 1.70 20.34 -10.29
C LEU A 154 0.52 21.14 -10.84
N ILE A 155 -0.64 21.03 -10.20
CA ILE A 155 -1.92 21.51 -10.73
C ILE A 155 -2.40 22.67 -9.86
N THR A 156 -2.65 23.81 -10.49
CA THR A 156 -3.15 25.03 -9.84
C THR A 156 -4.03 25.84 -10.80
N SER A 157 -4.59 26.94 -10.33
CA SER A 157 -5.43 27.82 -11.15
C SER A 157 -4.97 29.28 -11.04
N GLY A 158 -5.08 30.01 -12.15
CA GLY A 158 -4.87 31.46 -12.20
C GLY A 158 -6.12 32.28 -11.91
N ASP A 159 -7.33 31.67 -11.84
CA ASP A 159 -8.59 32.40 -11.66
C ASP A 159 -9.60 31.70 -10.72
N VAL A 160 -10.45 30.79 -11.23
CA VAL A 160 -11.49 30.05 -10.50
C VAL A 160 -11.07 28.59 -10.32
N ILE A 161 -11.85 27.78 -9.62
CA ILE A 161 -11.54 26.36 -9.49
C ILE A 161 -11.77 25.66 -10.84
N HIS A 162 -10.81 24.85 -11.26
CA HIS A 162 -10.91 23.92 -12.38
C HIS A 162 -10.56 22.51 -11.89
N SER A 163 -10.64 21.50 -12.76
CA SER A 163 -10.15 20.16 -12.42
C SER A 163 -9.50 19.53 -13.63
N TRP A 164 -8.22 19.22 -13.50
CA TRP A 164 -7.43 18.62 -14.57
C TRP A 164 -7.63 17.11 -14.51
N ALA A 165 -8.37 16.57 -15.48
CA ALA A 165 -8.78 15.18 -15.49
C ALA A 165 -8.50 14.52 -16.83
N ILE A 166 -7.81 13.39 -16.79
CA ILE A 166 -7.58 12.50 -17.94
C ILE A 166 -8.06 11.10 -17.53
N PRO A 167 -9.29 10.70 -17.92
CA PRO A 167 -9.89 9.45 -17.45
C PRO A 167 -9.06 8.21 -17.73
N SER A 168 -8.49 8.07 -18.94
CA SER A 168 -7.62 6.93 -19.26
C SER A 168 -6.35 6.88 -18.41
N ALA A 169 -5.89 8.00 -17.86
CA ALA A 169 -4.71 8.05 -17.00
C ALA A 169 -5.05 7.85 -15.52
N GLY A 170 -6.34 7.72 -15.17
CA GLY A 170 -6.78 7.57 -13.78
C GLY A 170 -6.54 8.81 -12.93
N ILE A 171 -6.37 9.99 -13.55
CA ILE A 171 -6.08 11.24 -12.84
C ILE A 171 -7.26 12.21 -12.95
N LYS A 172 -7.65 12.76 -11.80
CA LYS A 172 -8.56 13.89 -11.65
C LYS A 172 -8.12 14.67 -10.42
N VAL A 173 -7.59 15.87 -10.62
CA VAL A 173 -7.08 16.70 -9.54
C VAL A 173 -7.53 18.14 -9.74
N ASP A 174 -8.08 18.72 -8.69
CA ASP A 174 -8.61 20.07 -8.75
C ASP A 174 -7.49 21.09 -8.81
N ALA A 175 -7.64 22.06 -9.71
CA ALA A 175 -6.80 23.24 -9.86
C ALA A 175 -7.44 24.35 -9.02
N VAL A 176 -6.92 24.58 -7.82
CA VAL A 176 -7.46 25.54 -6.87
C VAL A 176 -6.58 26.79 -6.82
N PRO A 177 -7.13 28.01 -6.98
CA PRO A 177 -6.36 29.24 -6.88
C PRO A 177 -5.67 29.35 -5.52
N GLY A 178 -4.38 29.71 -5.52
CA GLY A 178 -3.59 29.84 -4.29
C GLY A 178 -3.15 28.52 -3.65
N ARG A 179 -3.43 27.36 -4.27
CA ARG A 179 -2.95 26.05 -3.85
C ARG A 179 -2.33 25.30 -5.03
N ILE A 180 -1.21 24.62 -4.78
CA ILE A 180 -0.58 23.74 -5.76
C ILE A 180 -0.84 22.31 -5.31
N ASN A 181 -1.66 21.58 -6.06
CA ASN A 181 -1.87 20.15 -5.85
C ASN A 181 -0.83 19.36 -6.64
N GLN A 182 -0.36 18.26 -6.07
CA GLN A 182 0.65 17.41 -6.67
C GLN A 182 0.06 16.03 -6.95
N SER A 183 0.41 15.44 -8.10
CA SER A 183 0.10 14.05 -8.42
C SER A 183 1.21 13.42 -9.24
N SER A 184 1.38 12.10 -9.14
CA SER A 184 2.34 11.33 -9.94
C SER A 184 1.66 10.74 -11.18
N LEU A 185 2.39 10.71 -12.29
CA LEU A 185 1.95 10.07 -13.54
C LEU A 185 3.08 9.25 -14.15
N CYS A 186 2.73 8.10 -14.72
CA CYS A 186 3.64 7.29 -15.54
C CYS A 186 2.83 6.62 -16.64
N PHE A 187 2.92 7.14 -17.86
CA PHE A 187 2.25 6.55 -19.02
C PHE A 187 2.93 5.24 -19.44
N SER A 188 2.16 4.16 -19.53
CA SER A 188 2.67 2.84 -19.90
C SER A 188 2.86 2.66 -21.41
N ARG A 189 2.16 3.47 -22.23
CA ARG A 189 2.20 3.41 -23.70
C ARG A 189 2.21 4.79 -24.33
N SER A 190 2.79 4.89 -25.53
CA SER A 190 2.75 6.12 -26.33
C SER A 190 1.37 6.31 -26.95
N GLY A 191 0.95 7.56 -27.10
CA GLY A 191 -0.34 7.90 -27.68
C GLY A 191 -0.87 9.24 -27.19
N VAL A 192 -2.09 9.56 -27.61
CA VAL A 192 -2.78 10.79 -27.24
C VAL A 192 -3.93 10.45 -26.31
N PHE A 193 -3.92 11.07 -25.13
CA PHE A 193 -4.88 10.86 -24.05
C PHE A 193 -5.68 12.13 -23.83
N TYR A 194 -6.99 12.00 -24.01
CA TYR A 194 -7.92 13.13 -23.93
C TYR A 194 -8.58 13.18 -22.56
N GLY A 195 -8.84 14.40 -22.12
CA GLY A 195 -9.50 14.76 -20.88
C GLY A 195 -10.35 16.01 -21.05
N GLN A 196 -11.11 16.35 -20.02
CA GLN A 196 -11.90 17.58 -19.97
C GLN A 196 -11.86 18.14 -18.56
N CYS A 197 -12.10 19.46 -18.44
CA CYS A 197 -12.29 20.07 -17.14
C CYS A 197 -13.44 19.39 -16.39
N SER A 198 -13.16 18.94 -15.17
CA SER A 198 -14.11 18.14 -14.37
C SER A 198 -14.64 18.88 -13.13
N GLU A 199 -14.54 20.21 -13.12
CA GLU A 199 -15.09 21.12 -12.10
C GLU A 199 -15.64 22.38 -12.76
N LEU A 200 -16.83 22.84 -12.33
CA LEU A 200 -17.57 23.90 -13.00
C LEU A 200 -16.83 25.25 -12.94
N CYS A 201 -16.44 25.77 -14.11
CA CYS A 201 -15.59 26.97 -14.21
C CYS A 201 -16.16 28.13 -15.04
N GLY A 202 -17.46 28.09 -15.38
CA GLY A 202 -18.18 29.18 -16.06
C GLY A 202 -18.76 28.81 -17.43
N VAL A 203 -18.97 29.82 -18.28
CA VAL A 203 -19.73 29.71 -19.55
C VAL A 203 -19.15 28.67 -20.50
N ASN A 204 -17.82 28.62 -20.65
CA ASN A 204 -17.16 27.68 -21.55
C ASN A 204 -16.55 26.47 -20.82
N HIS A 205 -17.13 26.06 -19.69
CA HIS A 205 -16.66 24.91 -18.91
C HIS A 205 -16.47 23.64 -19.76
N SER A 206 -17.39 23.37 -20.69
CA SER A 206 -17.32 22.19 -21.58
C SER A 206 -16.28 22.31 -22.71
N PHE A 207 -15.71 23.51 -22.93
CA PHE A 207 -14.90 23.84 -24.11
C PHE A 207 -13.42 24.11 -23.77
N MET A 208 -12.93 23.51 -22.69
CA MET A 208 -11.51 23.54 -22.30
C MET A 208 -10.96 22.11 -22.11
N PRO A 209 -10.81 21.35 -23.20
CA PRO A 209 -10.31 19.99 -23.15
C PRO A 209 -8.83 19.94 -22.77
N ILE A 210 -8.41 18.75 -22.39
CA ILE A 210 -7.04 18.40 -22.05
C ILE A 210 -6.59 17.37 -23.09
N CYS A 211 -5.42 17.58 -23.68
CA CYS A 211 -4.84 16.62 -24.61
C CYS A 211 -3.38 16.39 -24.22
N ALA A 212 -3.11 15.24 -23.60
CA ALA A 212 -1.77 14.82 -23.24
C ALA A 212 -1.23 13.85 -24.30
N GLU A 213 -0.07 14.15 -24.86
CA GLU A 213 0.60 13.32 -25.85
C GLU A 213 1.82 12.65 -25.22
N ALA A 214 1.72 11.34 -24.97
CA ALA A 214 2.82 10.57 -24.43
C ALA A 214 3.71 10.06 -25.57
N VAL A 215 4.98 10.47 -25.57
CA VAL A 215 5.98 10.13 -26.60
C VAL A 215 7.18 9.44 -25.98
N GLY A 216 7.96 8.72 -26.79
CA GLY A 216 9.19 8.10 -26.29
C GLY A 216 10.19 9.14 -25.76
N VAL A 217 10.96 8.78 -24.73
CA VAL A 217 11.88 9.68 -24.01
C VAL A 217 12.85 10.45 -24.92
N SER A 218 13.34 9.84 -26.00
CA SER A 218 14.24 10.54 -26.94
C SER A 218 13.54 11.65 -27.72
N VAL A 219 12.27 11.45 -28.09
CA VAL A 219 11.46 12.46 -28.79
C VAL A 219 11.09 13.58 -27.82
N TYR A 220 10.67 13.21 -26.60
CA TYR A 220 10.40 14.17 -25.53
C TYR A 220 11.61 15.05 -25.24
N ALA A 221 12.79 14.43 -25.04
CA ALA A 221 14.02 15.16 -24.75
C ALA A 221 14.42 16.09 -25.90
N GLY A 222 14.28 15.66 -27.17
CA GLY A 222 14.55 16.52 -28.33
C GLY A 222 13.60 17.72 -28.38
N TRP A 223 12.30 17.48 -28.20
CA TRP A 223 11.26 18.52 -28.22
C TRP A 223 11.45 19.54 -27.09
N ILE A 224 11.72 19.09 -25.87
CA ILE A 224 11.90 20.02 -24.74
C ILE A 224 13.18 20.84 -24.90
N ILE A 225 14.27 20.21 -25.36
CA ILE A 225 15.53 20.90 -25.62
C ILE A 225 15.34 22.01 -26.67
N SER A 226 14.73 21.69 -27.81
CA SER A 226 14.52 22.67 -28.88
C SER A 226 13.68 23.86 -28.42
N ASN A 227 12.63 23.62 -27.64
CA ASN A 227 11.76 24.69 -27.16
C ASN A 227 12.48 25.60 -26.14
N HIS A 228 13.27 25.02 -25.24
CA HIS A 228 14.07 25.83 -24.32
C HIS A 228 15.24 26.55 -25.01
N ASP A 229 15.83 25.98 -26.07
CA ASP A 229 16.85 26.69 -26.85
C ASP A 229 16.28 27.94 -27.53
N VAL A 230 15.03 27.87 -28.02
CA VAL A 230 14.31 29.06 -28.54
C VAL A 230 14.14 30.11 -27.44
N VAL A 231 13.75 29.70 -26.23
CA VAL A 231 13.61 30.60 -25.07
C VAL A 231 14.96 31.19 -24.65
N LEU A 232 16.01 30.38 -24.52
CA LEU A 232 17.35 30.84 -24.11
C LEU A 232 18.01 31.73 -25.16
N GLY A 233 17.78 31.48 -26.45
CA GLY A 233 18.19 32.37 -27.54
C GLY A 233 17.60 33.77 -27.43
N SER A 234 16.46 33.92 -26.73
CA SER A 234 15.85 35.22 -26.42
C SER A 234 16.33 35.85 -25.10
N MET A 235 17.07 35.11 -24.26
CA MET A 235 17.46 35.51 -22.90
C MET A 235 18.98 35.59 -22.67
N SER A 236 19.79 35.90 -23.70
CA SER A 236 21.25 35.94 -23.58
C SER A 236 21.72 36.95 -22.50
N GLY A 237 21.99 36.46 -21.28
CA GLY A 237 22.56 37.27 -20.20
C GLY A 237 22.39 36.66 -18.80
N GLY A 238 23.24 35.69 -18.45
CA GLY A 238 23.50 35.37 -17.05
C GLY A 238 23.65 33.90 -16.71
N ALA A 239 24.88 33.37 -16.82
CA ALA A 239 25.24 32.09 -16.20
C ALA A 239 25.86 32.36 -14.81
N SER A 240 25.28 31.80 -13.75
CA SER A 240 25.90 31.76 -12.42
C SER A 240 26.56 30.40 -12.19
N SER A 241 27.88 30.45 -11.97
CA SER A 241 28.74 29.29 -11.70
C SER A 241 28.52 28.73 -10.30
N TRP A 242 28.40 27.41 -10.19
CA TRP A 242 28.37 26.70 -8.91
C TRP A 242 29.78 26.57 -8.32
N SER A 243 29.90 26.75 -7.00
CA SER A 243 31.15 26.59 -6.25
C SER A 243 31.39 25.12 -5.88
N TRP A 244 32.52 24.58 -6.35
CA TRP A 244 33.01 23.22 -6.10
C TRP A 244 33.10 22.82 -4.61
N TRP A 245 33.19 23.80 -3.71
CA TRP A 245 33.30 23.55 -2.27
C TRP A 245 32.00 23.05 -1.63
N GLY A 246 30.83 23.42 -2.16
CA GLY A 246 29.54 22.99 -1.63
C GLY A 246 29.27 21.49 -1.85
N VAL A 247 29.71 20.97 -3.01
CA VAL A 247 29.53 19.56 -3.39
C VAL A 247 30.40 18.65 -2.52
N LEU A 248 31.64 19.07 -2.23
CA LEU A 248 32.61 18.27 -1.47
C LEU A 248 32.19 18.10 0.01
N VAL A 249 31.62 19.14 0.61
CA VAL A 249 31.14 19.11 2.00
C VAL A 249 29.90 18.21 2.17
N ALA A 250 29.03 18.13 1.17
CA ALA A 250 27.87 17.27 1.20
C ALA A 250 28.24 15.77 1.13
N ILE A 251 29.24 15.42 0.31
CA ILE A 251 29.72 14.04 0.17
C ILE A 251 30.35 13.54 1.48
N LEU A 252 31.18 14.37 2.13
CA LEU A 252 31.83 14.00 3.39
C LEU A 252 30.82 13.79 4.54
N LYS A 253 29.78 14.62 4.62
CA LYS A 253 28.71 14.45 5.61
C LYS A 253 27.87 13.19 5.36
N GLY A 254 27.66 12.80 4.11
CA GLY A 254 26.96 11.56 3.75
C GLY A 254 27.71 10.31 4.20
N ILE A 255 29.02 10.26 3.95
CA ILE A 255 29.88 9.12 4.30
C ILE A 255 29.93 8.91 5.84
N GLY A 256 30.07 9.99 6.61
CA GLY A 256 30.12 9.89 8.08
C GLY A 256 28.84 9.32 8.69
N LYS A 257 27.67 9.65 8.13
CA LYS A 257 26.38 9.18 8.62
C LYS A 257 26.15 7.68 8.30
N ALA A 258 26.67 7.22 7.17
CA ALA A 258 26.59 5.82 6.76
C ALA A 258 27.45 4.89 7.66
N ILE A 259 28.67 5.31 8.00
CA ILE A 259 29.58 4.54 8.85
C ILE A 259 28.97 4.31 10.24
N TYR A 260 28.42 5.36 10.85
CA TYR A 260 27.80 5.28 12.17
C TYR A 260 26.65 4.26 12.22
N TRP A 261 25.76 4.28 11.22
CA TRP A 261 24.63 3.36 11.15
C TRP A 261 25.06 1.90 11.05
N VAL A 262 26.03 1.59 10.18
CA VAL A 262 26.51 0.22 9.98
C VAL A 262 27.18 -0.33 11.25
N THR A 263 27.97 0.50 11.95
CA THR A 263 28.62 0.07 13.20
C THR A 263 27.63 -0.20 14.34
N SER A 264 26.55 0.58 14.42
CA SER A 264 25.52 0.41 15.46
C SER A 264 24.70 -0.87 15.26
N SER A 265 24.30 -1.15 14.02
CA SER A 265 23.52 -2.35 13.68
C SER A 265 24.29 -3.65 13.94
N TYR A 266 25.61 -3.68 13.70
CA TYR A 266 26.44 -4.85 13.94
C TYR A 266 26.61 -5.18 15.42
N ALA A 267 26.69 -4.16 16.28
CA ALA A 267 26.79 -4.34 17.73
C ALA A 267 25.52 -4.95 18.35
N MET A 268 24.33 -4.55 17.88
CA MET A 268 23.06 -5.13 18.34
C MET A 268 22.89 -6.59 17.90
N TYR A 269 23.31 -6.95 16.69
CA TYR A 269 23.25 -8.33 16.21
C TYR A 269 24.07 -9.29 17.09
N LEU A 270 25.29 -8.91 17.47
CA LEU A 270 26.15 -9.74 18.32
C LEU A 270 25.57 -9.93 19.72
N TYR A 271 24.95 -8.90 20.31
CA TYR A 271 24.33 -9.01 21.63
C TYR A 271 23.22 -10.07 21.67
N TYR A 272 22.31 -10.04 20.69
CA TYR A 272 21.17 -10.97 20.68
C TYR A 272 21.57 -12.41 20.34
N LEU A 273 22.54 -12.61 19.45
CA LEU A 273 23.02 -13.95 19.09
C LEU A 273 23.57 -14.70 20.31
N PHE A 274 24.41 -14.05 21.12
CA PHE A 274 25.04 -14.69 22.28
C PHE A 274 24.05 -14.96 23.43
N TYR A 275 23.13 -14.03 23.70
CA TYR A 275 22.19 -14.17 24.82
C TYR A 275 21.21 -15.34 24.60
N TYR A 276 20.62 -15.45 23.41
CA TYR A 276 19.60 -16.46 23.14
C TYR A 276 20.15 -17.82 22.70
N SER A 277 21.29 -17.86 22.02
CA SER A 277 21.82 -19.14 21.50
C SER A 277 22.51 -19.98 22.56
N PHE A 278 23.18 -19.34 23.53
CA PHE A 278 24.03 -20.06 24.48
C PHE A 278 23.51 -20.03 25.91
N TYR A 279 23.12 -18.87 26.43
CA TYR A 279 22.80 -18.74 27.86
C TYR A 279 21.45 -19.36 28.25
N VAL A 280 20.40 -19.13 27.45
CA VAL A 280 19.05 -19.62 27.77
C VAL A 280 18.93 -21.16 27.70
N PRO A 281 19.44 -21.86 26.66
CA PRO A 281 19.30 -23.32 26.55
C PRO A 281 20.10 -24.08 27.60
N SER A 282 21.32 -23.62 27.90
CA SER A 282 22.22 -24.26 28.87
C SER A 282 21.67 -24.20 30.30
N LYS A 283 21.04 -23.08 30.67
CA LYS A 283 20.39 -22.92 31.98
C LYS A 283 19.21 -23.89 32.17
N PHE A 284 18.44 -24.14 31.12
CA PHE A 284 17.22 -24.95 31.20
C PHE A 284 17.50 -26.46 31.27
N VAL A 285 18.45 -26.95 30.46
CA VAL A 285 18.73 -28.39 30.35
C VAL A 285 19.45 -28.92 31.59
N VAL A 286 20.44 -28.20 32.12
CA VAL A 286 21.31 -28.71 33.19
C VAL A 286 20.63 -28.66 34.56
N VAL A 287 19.92 -27.56 34.86
CA VAL A 287 19.33 -27.36 36.19
C VAL A 287 18.08 -28.21 36.40
N SER A 288 17.28 -28.42 35.36
CA SER A 288 16.03 -29.18 35.48
C SER A 288 16.24 -30.70 35.52
N SER A 289 17.27 -31.22 34.86
CA SER A 289 17.52 -32.68 34.80
C SER A 289 18.14 -33.18 36.10
N TRP A 290 18.97 -32.36 36.76
CA TRP A 290 19.67 -32.71 37.99
C TRP A 290 18.75 -32.75 39.23
N SER A 291 17.75 -31.88 39.28
CA SER A 291 16.82 -31.81 40.42
C SER A 291 15.89 -33.03 40.50
N PHE A 292 15.41 -33.53 39.37
CA PHE A 292 14.53 -34.70 39.31
C PHE A 292 15.25 -36.00 39.69
N ALA A 293 16.48 -36.20 39.19
CA ALA A 293 17.29 -37.38 39.50
C ALA A 293 17.63 -37.46 41.01
N LYS A 294 17.94 -36.32 41.64
CA LYS A 294 18.17 -36.26 43.10
C LYS A 294 16.95 -36.69 43.90
N TRP A 295 15.76 -36.24 43.51
CA TRP A 295 14.54 -36.54 44.24
C TRP A 295 14.21 -38.04 44.19
N LEU A 296 14.25 -38.64 42.99
CA LEU A 296 13.92 -40.06 42.78
C LEU A 296 14.83 -41.01 43.55
N PHE A 297 16.12 -40.68 43.58
CA PHE A 297 17.10 -41.46 44.34
C PHE A 297 16.87 -41.32 45.85
N SER A 298 16.63 -40.10 46.34
CA SER A 298 16.39 -39.86 47.77
C SER A 298 15.14 -40.57 48.30
N SER A 299 14.03 -40.53 47.56
CA SER A 299 12.78 -41.17 47.98
C SER A 299 12.87 -42.69 48.04
N SER A 300 13.64 -43.30 47.15
CA SER A 300 13.85 -44.75 47.13
C SER A 300 14.68 -45.23 48.33
N VAL A 301 15.71 -44.46 48.68
CA VAL A 301 16.56 -44.74 49.86
C VAL A 301 15.77 -44.53 51.15
N SER A 302 15.01 -43.44 51.27
CA SER A 302 14.21 -43.17 52.46
C SER A 302 13.11 -44.22 52.70
N LEU A 303 12.55 -44.80 51.64
CA LEU A 303 11.57 -45.89 51.77
C LEU A 303 12.23 -47.17 52.33
N TRP A 304 13.41 -47.50 51.83
CA TRP A 304 14.17 -48.67 52.28
C TRP A 304 14.62 -48.53 53.74
N GLU A 305 15.13 -47.37 54.12
CA GLU A 305 15.51 -47.05 55.50
C GLU A 305 14.31 -47.11 56.45
N TRP A 306 13.14 -46.63 56.03
CA TRP A 306 11.93 -46.72 56.84
C TRP A 306 11.45 -48.17 57.02
N CYS A 307 11.53 -49.01 55.98
CA CYS A 307 11.19 -50.43 56.09
C CYS A 307 12.08 -51.19 57.08
N LEU A 308 13.38 -50.89 57.09
CA LEU A 308 14.31 -51.45 58.07
C LEU A 308 13.99 -50.93 59.49
N TRP A 309 13.70 -49.63 59.63
CA TRP A 309 13.34 -49.04 60.92
C TRP A 309 12.02 -49.60 61.50
N PHE A 310 11.05 -49.91 60.64
CA PHE A 310 9.79 -50.54 61.03
C PHE A 310 9.97 -51.97 61.57
N TYR A 311 10.98 -52.70 61.10
CA TYR A 311 11.27 -54.05 61.59
C TYR A 311 11.77 -54.05 63.03
N ASP A 312 12.61 -53.08 63.40
CA ASP A 312 13.20 -52.98 64.74
C ASP A 312 12.27 -52.30 65.75
N PHE A 313 11.55 -51.24 65.35
CA PHE A 313 10.67 -50.45 66.23
C PHE A 313 9.33 -50.12 65.56
N PRO A 314 8.37 -51.06 65.55
CA PRO A 314 7.17 -50.95 64.73
C PRO A 314 6.23 -49.81 65.15
N VAL A 315 6.18 -49.45 66.43
CA VAL A 315 5.25 -48.44 66.97
C VAL A 315 5.70 -47.01 66.64
N GLU A 316 7.00 -46.71 66.73
CA GLU A 316 7.51 -45.38 66.41
C GLU A 316 7.56 -45.14 64.90
N ALA A 317 7.95 -46.15 64.12
CA ALA A 317 7.96 -46.08 62.68
C ALA A 317 6.54 -45.90 62.09
N SER A 318 5.52 -46.48 62.72
CA SER A 318 4.13 -46.26 62.32
C SER A 318 3.62 -44.86 62.67
N LEU A 319 4.03 -44.26 63.80
CA LEU A 319 3.74 -42.85 64.10
C LEU A 319 4.42 -41.90 63.10
N TYR A 320 5.66 -42.18 62.69
CA TYR A 320 6.33 -41.44 61.63
C TYR A 320 5.61 -41.56 60.28
N ALA A 321 5.15 -42.75 59.93
CA ALA A 321 4.35 -42.97 58.72
C ALA A 321 3.02 -42.22 58.77
N VAL A 322 2.37 -42.12 59.94
CA VAL A 322 1.18 -41.28 60.10
C VAL A 322 1.50 -39.81 59.87
N GLY A 323 2.61 -39.28 60.40
CA GLY A 323 3.05 -37.91 60.13
C GLY A 323 3.38 -37.66 58.66
N TRP A 324 4.04 -38.61 57.99
CA TRP A 324 4.29 -38.57 56.54
C TRP A 324 2.99 -38.59 55.74
N PHE A 325 2.02 -39.41 56.16
CA PHE A 325 0.70 -39.50 55.54
C PHE A 325 -0.09 -38.21 55.70
N VAL A 326 -0.05 -37.57 56.87
CA VAL A 326 -0.66 -36.25 57.10
C VAL A 326 -0.05 -35.19 56.17
N ASN A 327 1.28 -35.19 55.98
CA ASN A 327 1.92 -34.33 54.97
C ASN A 327 1.48 -34.68 53.53
N GLY A 328 1.25 -35.96 53.23
CA GLY A 328 0.64 -36.40 51.98
C GLY A 328 -0.76 -35.82 51.78
N VAL A 329 -1.59 -35.80 52.84
CA VAL A 329 -2.91 -35.17 52.82
C VAL A 329 -2.80 -33.66 52.61
N VAL A 330 -1.84 -32.98 53.24
CA VAL A 330 -1.59 -31.54 53.00
C VAL A 330 -1.23 -31.29 51.53
N ASN A 331 -0.40 -32.14 50.92
CA ASN A 331 -0.08 -32.02 49.50
C ASN A 331 -1.29 -32.27 48.59
N ILE A 332 -2.21 -33.16 48.97
CA ILE A 332 -3.50 -33.36 48.28
C ILE A 332 -4.36 -32.10 48.39
N VAL A 333 -4.41 -31.45 49.56
CA VAL A 333 -5.11 -30.17 49.75
C VAL A 333 -4.49 -29.09 48.88
N VAL A 334 -3.16 -28.98 48.83
CA VAL A 334 -2.45 -28.06 47.93
C VAL A 334 -2.74 -28.38 46.46
N PHE A 335 -2.87 -29.65 46.08
CA PHE A 335 -3.29 -30.07 44.74
C PHE A 335 -4.73 -29.61 44.42
N ILE A 336 -5.66 -29.73 45.37
CA ILE A 336 -7.05 -29.26 45.21
C ILE A 336 -7.09 -27.73 45.04
N ILE A 337 -6.20 -26.99 45.70
CA ILE A 337 -6.10 -25.53 45.56
C ILE A 337 -5.42 -25.11 44.24
N THR A 338 -4.38 -25.82 43.81
CA THR A 338 -3.59 -25.46 42.62
C THR A 338 -4.20 -25.95 41.31
N SER A 339 -5.03 -26.99 41.33
CA SER A 339 -5.70 -27.54 40.14
C SER A 339 -6.68 -26.57 39.47
N PRO A 340 -7.53 -25.80 40.19
CA PRO A 340 -8.37 -24.76 39.60
C PRO A 340 -7.54 -23.68 38.88
N VAL A 341 -6.41 -23.27 39.46
CA VAL A 341 -5.53 -22.25 38.87
C VAL A 341 -4.93 -22.77 37.55
N LYS A 342 -4.50 -24.03 37.50
CA LYS A 342 -4.03 -24.68 36.27
C LYS A 342 -5.15 -24.81 35.22
N ALA A 343 -6.38 -25.10 35.65
CA ALA A 343 -7.54 -25.17 34.75
C ALA A 343 -7.88 -23.81 34.14
N ILE A 344 -7.79 -22.72 34.91
CA ILE A 344 -7.96 -21.35 34.41
C ILE A 344 -6.86 -21.00 33.41
N CYS A 345 -5.59 -21.32 33.72
CA CYS A 345 -4.46 -21.11 32.80
C CYS A 345 -4.61 -21.92 31.50
N TRP A 346 -5.13 -23.15 31.57
CA TRP A 346 -5.43 -23.95 30.38
C TRP A 346 -6.57 -23.34 29.56
N PHE A 347 -7.64 -22.88 30.21
CA PHE A 347 -8.77 -22.25 29.55
C PHE A 347 -8.37 -20.94 28.86
N THR A 348 -7.59 -20.07 29.50
CA THR A 348 -7.07 -18.85 28.86
C THR A 348 -6.17 -19.17 27.68
N LYS A 349 -5.36 -20.23 27.76
CA LYS A 349 -4.55 -20.71 26.62
C LYS A 349 -5.42 -21.24 25.48
N CYS A 350 -6.48 -21.98 25.76
CA CYS A 350 -7.45 -22.42 24.75
C CYS A 350 -8.17 -21.25 24.07
N VAL A 351 -8.64 -20.26 24.84
CA VAL A 351 -9.26 -19.04 24.29
C VAL A 351 -8.26 -18.26 23.44
N TYR A 352 -7.03 -18.06 23.93
CA TYR A 352 -5.97 -17.41 23.16
C TYR A 352 -5.67 -18.14 21.86
N THR A 353 -5.55 -19.47 21.90
CA THR A 353 -5.27 -20.30 20.71
C THR A 353 -6.44 -20.27 19.73
N GLY A 354 -7.69 -20.30 20.22
CA GLY A 354 -8.89 -20.18 19.38
C GLY A 354 -9.00 -18.83 18.70
N VAL A 355 -8.78 -17.73 19.44
CA VAL A 355 -8.77 -16.37 18.88
C VAL A 355 -7.62 -16.18 17.90
N PHE A 356 -6.42 -16.70 18.21
CA PHE A 356 -5.25 -16.64 17.33
C PHE A 356 -5.49 -17.42 16.03
N ASN A 357 -6.04 -18.64 16.10
CA ASN A 357 -6.34 -19.45 14.93
C ASN A 357 -7.45 -18.83 14.06
N LEU A 358 -8.48 -18.24 14.68
CA LEU A 358 -9.52 -17.50 13.95
C LEU A 358 -8.92 -16.27 13.25
N GLY A 359 -8.07 -15.52 13.96
CA GLY A 359 -7.32 -14.39 13.39
C GLY A 359 -6.39 -14.82 12.25
N SER A 360 -5.70 -15.95 12.39
CA SER A 360 -4.82 -16.51 11.36
C SER A 360 -5.59 -17.02 10.15
N PHE A 361 -6.78 -17.60 10.33
CA PHE A 361 -7.66 -17.99 9.23
C PHE A 361 -8.17 -16.76 8.47
N CYS A 362 -8.67 -15.74 9.18
CA CYS A 362 -9.06 -14.48 8.58
C CYS A 362 -7.89 -13.80 7.85
N TYR A 363 -6.69 -13.84 8.43
CA TYR A 363 -5.46 -13.35 7.80
C TYR A 363 -5.12 -14.14 6.53
N GLY A 364 -5.20 -15.48 6.54
CA GLY A 364 -4.90 -16.30 5.36
C GLY A 364 -5.92 -16.12 4.23
N VAL A 365 -7.21 -16.01 4.56
CA VAL A 365 -8.26 -15.66 3.57
C VAL A 365 -8.03 -14.26 3.03
N PHE A 366 -7.67 -13.31 3.90
CA PHE A 366 -7.34 -11.95 3.51
C PHE A 366 -6.09 -11.89 2.61
N GLU A 367 -5.03 -12.61 2.95
CA GLU A 367 -3.79 -12.70 2.18
C GLU A 367 -4.06 -13.31 0.80
N ALA A 368 -4.80 -14.41 0.74
CA ALA A 368 -5.20 -15.03 -0.52
C ALA A 368 -6.04 -14.08 -1.40
N MET A 369 -6.98 -13.34 -0.79
CA MET A 369 -7.77 -12.33 -1.48
C MET A 369 -6.90 -11.18 -2.00
N VAL A 370 -6.01 -10.62 -1.17
CA VAL A 370 -5.06 -9.56 -1.57
C VAL A 370 -4.15 -10.02 -2.71
N ASN A 371 -3.62 -11.24 -2.62
CA ASN A 371 -2.74 -11.81 -3.63
C ASN A 371 -3.47 -12.05 -4.96
N SER A 372 -4.78 -12.32 -4.92
CA SER A 372 -5.62 -12.47 -6.12
C SER A 372 -6.04 -11.13 -6.75
N MET A 373 -6.00 -10.03 -6.00
CA MET A 373 -6.54 -8.74 -6.44
C MET A 373 -5.51 -7.80 -7.06
N SER A 374 -4.22 -7.94 -6.76
CA SER A 374 -3.22 -7.13 -7.47
C SER A 374 -2.82 -7.82 -8.76
N SER A 375 -3.06 -7.16 -9.88
CA SER A 375 -2.45 -7.54 -11.16
C SER A 375 -0.92 -7.41 -11.15
N PHE A 376 -0.35 -6.81 -10.09
CA PHE A 376 1.09 -6.55 -9.88
C PHE A 376 1.79 -7.53 -8.91
N THR A 377 1.18 -8.64 -8.49
CA THR A 377 1.84 -9.65 -7.62
C THR A 377 2.74 -10.63 -8.36
N SER A 378 2.70 -10.72 -9.69
CA SER A 378 3.82 -11.32 -10.40
C SER A 378 4.94 -10.29 -10.42
N ASP A 379 5.95 -10.49 -9.57
CA ASP A 379 7.16 -9.67 -9.51
C ASP A 379 7.72 -9.35 -10.91
N GLU A 380 7.54 -10.25 -11.88
CA GLU A 380 8.00 -10.10 -13.27
C GLU A 380 7.48 -8.85 -14.01
N PHE A 381 6.18 -8.53 -13.93
CA PHE A 381 5.62 -7.37 -14.65
C PHE A 381 6.07 -6.06 -13.99
N HIS A 382 6.00 -6.00 -12.66
CA HIS A 382 6.47 -4.86 -11.89
C HIS A 382 7.97 -4.63 -12.13
N GLU A 383 8.79 -5.68 -12.05
CA GLU A 383 10.21 -5.63 -12.38
C GLU A 383 10.44 -5.16 -13.82
N SER A 384 9.63 -5.62 -14.78
CA SER A 384 9.73 -5.19 -16.17
C SER A 384 9.43 -3.70 -16.33
N VAL A 385 8.37 -3.19 -15.69
CA VAL A 385 8.01 -1.77 -15.70
C VAL A 385 9.13 -0.94 -15.05
N MET A 386 9.61 -1.34 -13.88
CA MET A 386 10.68 -0.63 -13.16
C MET A 386 12.01 -0.67 -13.91
N ARG A 387 12.32 -1.76 -14.60
CA ARG A 387 13.49 -1.89 -15.46
C ARG A 387 13.42 -0.91 -16.63
N GLU A 388 12.27 -0.82 -17.28
CA GLU A 388 12.05 0.09 -18.41
C GLU A 388 12.06 1.56 -17.96
N VAL A 389 11.44 1.88 -16.82
CA VAL A 389 11.52 3.21 -16.21
C VAL A 389 12.97 3.59 -15.92
N ASN A 390 13.73 2.74 -15.23
CA ASN A 390 15.13 3.00 -14.92
C ASN A 390 16.01 3.15 -16.18
N TRP A 391 15.75 2.34 -17.21
CA TRP A 391 16.44 2.47 -18.50
C TRP A 391 16.17 3.83 -19.16
N ASN A 392 14.90 4.22 -19.19
CA ASN A 392 14.46 5.50 -19.73
C ASN A 392 14.98 6.70 -18.93
N THR A 393 15.05 6.59 -17.60
CA THR A 393 15.64 7.59 -16.71
C THR A 393 17.12 7.79 -17.03
N LYS A 394 17.89 6.70 -17.15
CA LYS A 394 19.30 6.77 -17.55
C LYS A 394 19.46 7.40 -18.92
N LYS A 395 18.58 7.06 -19.87
CA LYS A 395 18.59 7.63 -21.23
C LYS A 395 18.30 9.14 -21.22
N LEU A 396 17.30 9.59 -20.47
CA LEU A 396 16.99 11.02 -20.31
C LEU A 396 18.18 11.78 -19.71
N ILE A 397 18.73 11.29 -18.60
CA ILE A 397 19.88 11.89 -17.94
C ILE A 397 21.07 11.95 -18.89
N TRP A 398 21.35 10.90 -19.65
CA TRP A 398 22.45 10.89 -20.62
C TRP A 398 22.28 11.95 -21.71
N ILE A 399 21.07 12.12 -22.26
CA ILE A 399 20.77 13.17 -23.26
C ILE A 399 20.98 14.56 -22.65
N LEU A 400 20.42 14.80 -21.46
CA LEU A 400 20.55 16.10 -20.78
C LEU A 400 22.01 16.41 -20.40
N MET A 401 22.76 15.42 -19.90
CA MET A 401 24.19 15.58 -19.59
C MET A 401 25.02 15.93 -20.82
N ASN A 402 24.74 15.33 -21.97
CA ASN A 402 25.46 15.64 -23.20
C ASN A 402 25.17 17.06 -23.70
N ARG A 403 23.97 17.59 -23.46
CA ARG A 403 23.65 18.99 -23.75
C ARG A 403 24.51 19.97 -22.95
N TYR A 404 24.68 19.75 -21.66
CA TYR A 404 25.43 20.66 -20.77
C TYR A 404 26.96 20.44 -20.76
N LYS A 405 27.48 19.50 -21.56
CA LYS A 405 28.92 19.26 -21.71
C LYS A 405 29.57 20.15 -22.78
N GLY A 406 28.78 20.72 -23.68
CA GLY A 406 29.19 21.80 -24.58
C GLY A 406 28.96 23.15 -23.93
#